data_AF-A0A7W5GVG4-F1
#
_entry.id   AF-A0A7W5GVG4-F1
#
_cell.length_a   1.000
_cell.length_b   1.000
_cell.length_c   1.000
_cell.angle_alpha   90.00
_cell.angle_beta   90.00
_cell.angle_gamma   90.00
#
_symmetry.space_group_name_H-M   'P 1'
#
loop_
_entity.id
_entity.type
_entity.pdbx_description
1 polymer ?
#
loop_
_entity_poly.entity_id
_entity_poly.type
_entity_poly.pdbx_seq_one_letter_code
_entity_poly.pdbx_strand_id
1 'polypeptide(L)'
;MKYLRISKSLVASAAVVLLAACAAPAQTGEWKPNPPNPEAPYPAESREKGEQGTVLLRVRTTPDGRPAAVEVKQSSGYPRLDRSAVDTVSKWQFKPTPDDGGVVWREVPVRFAIRAY
;
A
#
# COMPACT_ATOMS: atom_id res chain seq x y z
N MET A 1 -32.12 -9.69 -50.38
CA MET A 1 -32.80 -9.31 -49.12
C MET A 1 -31.92 -8.25 -48.44
N LYS A 2 -32.24 -6.97 -48.65
CA LYS A 2 -32.89 -6.03 -47.70
C LYS A 2 -31.91 -5.43 -46.65
N TYR A 3 -31.55 -4.16 -46.91
CA TYR A 3 -31.42 -3.00 -46.02
C TYR A 3 -31.25 -3.25 -44.50
N LEU A 4 -30.35 -2.56 -43.80
CA LEU A 4 -30.73 -1.24 -43.27
C LEU A 4 -29.49 -0.40 -42.89
N ARG A 5 -29.31 0.72 -43.61
CA ARG A 5 -28.58 1.90 -43.14
C ARG A 5 -29.41 2.60 -42.07
N ILE A 6 -28.82 2.94 -40.93
CA ILE A 6 -29.24 4.11 -40.15
C ILE A 6 -27.99 4.88 -39.70
N SER A 7 -27.86 6.05 -40.27
CA SER A 7 -27.01 7.16 -39.87
C SER A 7 -27.73 8.05 -38.84
N LYS A 8 -27.02 8.48 -37.80
CA LYS A 8 -27.23 9.75 -37.06
C LYS A 8 -25.95 10.00 -36.24
N SER A 9 -25.12 11.00 -36.59
CA SER A 9 -25.19 12.39 -36.09
C SER A 9 -24.97 12.44 -34.57
N LEU A 10 -24.20 13.32 -33.94
CA LEU A 10 -23.25 14.38 -34.26
C LEU A 10 -22.80 14.90 -32.87
N VAL A 11 -21.54 15.33 -32.73
CA VAL A 11 -21.00 16.26 -31.70
C VAL A 11 -20.99 15.81 -30.23
N ALA A 12 -19.79 15.74 -29.65
CA ALA A 12 -19.38 16.64 -28.56
C ALA A 12 -17.90 16.45 -28.24
N SER A 13 -17.09 17.43 -28.64
CA SER A 13 -15.77 17.66 -28.03
C SER A 13 -15.97 17.90 -26.53
N ALA A 14 -15.43 17.02 -25.70
CA ALA A 14 -15.11 17.33 -24.33
C ALA A 14 -13.59 17.30 -24.22
N ALA A 15 -12.99 18.48 -24.09
CA ALA A 15 -11.60 18.62 -23.73
C ALA A 15 -11.35 17.80 -22.45
N VAL A 16 -10.40 16.87 -22.54
CA VAL A 16 -9.94 16.06 -21.41
C VAL A 16 -9.23 17.00 -20.43
N VAL A 17 -9.97 17.51 -19.46
CA VAL A 17 -9.38 18.12 -18.26
C VAL A 17 -8.84 16.97 -17.43
N LEU A 18 -7.52 16.91 -17.31
CA LEU A 18 -6.76 15.94 -16.53
C LEU A 18 -7.38 15.73 -15.14
N LEU A 19 -7.92 14.53 -14.90
CA LEU A 19 -8.20 14.03 -13.56
C LEU A 19 -6.88 13.97 -12.77
N ALA A 20 -6.71 14.86 -11.80
CA ALA A 20 -5.71 14.71 -10.74
C ALA A 20 -6.33 15.06 -9.39
N ALA A 21 -7.32 14.27 -8.98
CA ALA A 21 -7.63 14.06 -7.59
C ALA A 21 -7.42 12.57 -7.31
N CYS A 22 -6.15 12.15 -7.23
CA CYS A 22 -5.82 10.84 -6.70
C CYS A 22 -6.14 10.87 -5.20
N ALA A 23 -7.41 10.70 -4.87
CA ALA A 23 -7.87 10.45 -3.52
C ALA A 23 -7.35 9.06 -3.14
N ALA A 24 -6.21 9.01 -2.45
CA ALA A 24 -5.80 7.82 -1.74
C ALA A 24 -6.94 7.46 -0.77
N PRO A 25 -7.55 6.26 -0.85
CA PRO A 25 -8.51 5.87 0.17
C PRO A 25 -7.74 5.76 1.49
N ALA A 26 -8.01 6.71 2.40
CA ALA A 26 -7.63 6.59 3.78
C ALA A 26 -8.35 5.36 4.34
N GLN A 27 -7.69 4.21 4.33
CA GLN A 27 -8.16 3.04 5.04
C GLN A 27 -7.94 3.30 6.53
N THR A 28 -8.88 4.00 7.15
CA THR A 28 -9.01 4.20 8.60
C THR A 28 -9.54 2.93 9.29
N GLY A 29 -9.05 1.77 8.87
CA GLY A 29 -9.01 0.59 9.72
C GLY A 29 -7.66 0.61 10.39
N GLU A 30 -7.61 0.87 11.68
CA GLU A 30 -6.37 0.77 12.46
C GLU A 30 -5.88 -0.68 12.38
N TRP A 31 -5.06 -0.97 11.38
CA TRP A 31 -4.49 -2.29 11.19
C TRP A 31 -3.42 -2.47 12.27
N LYS A 32 -3.78 -3.22 13.32
CA LYS A 32 -2.89 -3.57 14.43
C LYS A 32 -2.34 -4.98 14.20
N PRO A 33 -1.07 -5.14 13.82
CA PRO A 33 -0.43 -6.43 14.00
C PRO A 33 -0.31 -6.68 15.51
N ASN A 34 -0.67 -7.87 15.98
CA ASN A 34 -0.45 -8.25 17.39
C ASN A 34 0.01 -9.72 17.39
N PRO A 35 1.32 -10.00 17.53
CA PRO A 35 2.18 -9.81 18.72
C PRO A 35 3.10 -8.55 18.65
N PRO A 36 3.99 -8.26 19.64
CA PRO A 36 4.70 -6.98 19.69
C PRO A 36 5.65 -6.84 18.50
N ASN A 37 5.17 -6.12 17.49
CA ASN A 37 5.91 -5.84 16.28
C ASN A 37 6.52 -4.44 16.42
N PRO A 38 7.86 -4.31 16.34
CA PRO A 38 8.51 -3.02 16.45
C PRO A 38 8.07 -2.12 15.29
N GLU A 39 7.87 -0.84 15.57
CA GLU A 39 7.69 0.18 14.52
C GLU A 39 8.93 0.23 13.63
N ALA A 40 8.73 0.56 12.35
CA ALA A 40 9.85 0.70 11.42
C ALA A 40 10.74 1.86 11.86
N PRO A 41 12.06 1.64 12.07
CA PRO A 41 12.95 2.70 12.52
C PRO A 41 13.04 3.77 11.44
N TYR A 42 12.98 5.03 11.85
CA TYR A 42 13.17 6.14 10.93
C TYR A 42 14.64 6.22 10.52
N PRO A 43 14.98 6.10 9.22
CA PRO A 43 16.36 6.30 8.77
C PRO A 43 16.85 7.69 9.15
N ALA A 44 18.04 7.80 9.75
CA ALA A 44 18.60 9.07 10.21
C ALA A 44 18.62 10.12 9.09
N GLU A 45 19.09 9.75 7.90
CA GLU A 45 19.13 10.63 6.73
C GLU A 45 17.74 11.15 6.33
N SER A 46 16.71 10.30 6.40
CA SER A 46 15.33 10.69 6.07
C SER A 46 14.74 11.59 7.15
N ARG A 47 15.15 11.42 8.40
CA ARG A 47 14.76 12.29 9.51
C ARG A 47 15.42 13.68 9.37
N GLU A 48 16.69 13.73 9.01
CA GLU A 48 17.42 14.99 8.75
C GLU A 48 16.85 15.76 7.56
N LYS A 49 16.43 15.03 6.51
CA LYS A 49 15.83 15.61 5.30
C LYS A 49 14.32 15.90 5.41
N GLY A 50 13.69 15.57 6.53
CA GLY A 50 12.25 15.80 6.72
C GLY A 50 11.34 14.92 5.84
N GLU A 51 11.85 13.81 5.31
CA GLU A 51 11.17 12.96 4.32
C GLU A 51 10.09 12.12 4.99
N GLN A 52 8.81 12.36 4.68
CA GLN A 52 7.66 11.67 5.27
C GLN A 52 6.82 10.97 4.20
N GLY A 53 6.05 9.96 4.61
CA GLY A 53 5.11 9.29 3.72
C GLY A 53 4.58 7.98 4.27
N THR A 54 3.72 7.33 3.50
CA THR A 54 3.12 6.03 3.84
C THR A 54 3.56 5.00 2.81
N VAL A 55 4.16 3.91 3.28
CA VAL A 55 4.50 2.74 2.45
C VAL A 55 3.38 1.73 2.60
N LEU A 56 2.80 1.26 1.50
CA LEU A 56 1.87 0.14 1.53
C LEU A 56 2.60 -1.13 1.13
N LEU A 57 2.75 -2.04 2.08
CA LEU A 57 3.40 -3.33 1.86
C LEU A 57 2.35 -4.43 1.70
N ARG A 58 2.61 -5.36 0.81
CA ARG A 58 1.84 -6.59 0.64
C ARG A 58 2.68 -7.75 1.18
N VAL A 59 2.20 -8.38 2.23
CA VAL A 59 2.92 -9.45 2.93
C VAL A 59 2.20 -10.75 2.70
N ARG A 60 2.93 -11.73 2.19
CA ARG A 60 2.51 -13.11 2.09
C ARG A 60 2.80 -13.79 3.42
N THR A 61 1.80 -14.24 4.16
CA THR A 61 1.97 -14.91 5.46
C THR A 61 1.65 -16.40 5.40
N THR A 62 2.49 -17.23 5.99
CA THR A 62 2.25 -18.68 6.17
C THR A 62 1.12 -18.93 7.17
N PRO A 63 0.55 -20.15 7.21
CA PRO A 63 -0.44 -20.53 8.22
C PRO A 63 0.04 -20.30 9.67
N ASP A 64 1.35 -20.45 9.91
CA ASP A 64 2.02 -20.21 11.19
C ASP A 64 2.16 -18.72 11.55
N GLY A 65 1.73 -17.80 10.68
CA GLY A 65 1.82 -16.37 10.91
C GLY A 65 3.19 -15.75 10.63
N ARG A 66 4.09 -16.46 9.92
CA ARG A 66 5.38 -15.91 9.49
C ARG A 66 5.28 -15.25 8.11
N PRO A 67 5.97 -14.12 7.87
CA PRO A 67 6.08 -13.56 6.54
C PRO A 67 6.93 -14.48 5.64
N ALA A 68 6.35 -14.94 4.54
CA ALA A 68 7.01 -15.73 3.50
C ALA A 68 7.54 -14.85 2.35
N ALA A 69 6.86 -13.75 2.05
CA ALA A 69 7.29 -12.77 1.05
C ALA A 69 6.75 -11.38 1.42
N VAL A 70 7.51 -10.33 1.09
CA VAL A 70 7.12 -8.93 1.28
C VAL A 70 7.33 -8.20 -0.04
N GLU A 71 6.27 -7.54 -0.51
CA GLU A 71 6.27 -6.77 -1.75
C GLU A 71 5.83 -5.33 -1.46
N VAL A 72 6.42 -4.36 -2.15
CA VAL A 72 5.99 -2.96 -2.05
C VAL A 72 4.84 -2.73 -3.03
N LYS A 73 3.63 -2.56 -2.51
CA LYS A 73 2.44 -2.22 -3.32
C LYS A 73 2.42 -0.72 -3.64
N GLN A 74 2.80 0.11 -2.67
CA GLN A 74 2.91 1.55 -2.85
C GLN A 74 4.13 2.06 -2.09
N SER A 75 5.05 2.70 -2.80
CA SER A 75 6.21 3.38 -2.22
C SER A 75 5.78 4.69 -1.55
N SER A 76 6.49 5.09 -0.49
CA SER A 76 6.33 6.42 0.10
C SER A 76 6.96 7.55 -0.73
N GLY A 77 7.59 7.23 -1.87
CA GLY A 77 8.38 8.16 -2.69
C GLY A 77 9.84 8.27 -2.25
N TYR A 78 10.24 7.56 -1.19
CA TYR A 78 11.59 7.60 -0.63
C TYR A 78 12.13 6.18 -0.44
N PRO A 79 13.12 5.74 -1.23
CA PRO A 79 13.65 4.37 -1.16
C PRO A 79 14.19 3.96 0.22
N ARG A 80 14.65 4.93 1.02
CA ARG A 80 15.12 4.70 2.40
C ARG A 80 13.99 4.29 3.33
N LEU A 81 12.84 4.96 3.23
CA LEU A 81 11.64 4.65 4.02
C LEU A 81 11.06 3.30 3.61
N ASP A 82 11.00 3.04 2.29
CA ASP A 82 10.55 1.76 1.75
C ASP A 82 11.41 0.60 2.26
N ARG A 83 12.74 0.75 2.20
CA ARG A 83 13.68 -0.28 2.70
C ARG A 83 13.48 -0.53 4.19
N SER A 84 13.38 0.52 5.01
CA SER A 84 13.14 0.37 6.45
C SER A 84 11.82 -0.34 6.75
N ALA A 85 10.76 -0.01 6.01
CA ALA A 85 9.47 -0.67 6.12
C ALA A 85 9.57 -2.16 5.79
N VAL A 86 10.19 -2.52 4.65
CA VAL A 86 10.35 -3.91 4.23
C VAL A 86 11.18 -4.71 5.25
N ASP A 87 12.30 -4.17 5.71
CA ASP A 87 13.18 -4.84 6.68
C ASP A 87 12.47 -5.14 8.01
N THR A 88 11.61 -4.22 8.42
CA THR A 88 10.85 -4.33 9.67
C THR A 88 9.72 -5.34 9.54
N VAL A 89 8.92 -5.22 8.48
CA VAL A 89 7.78 -6.10 8.21
C VAL A 89 8.21 -7.54 7.92
N SER A 90 9.42 -7.74 7.39
CA SER A 90 10.00 -9.08 7.21
C SER A 90 10.29 -9.79 8.54
N LYS A 91 10.44 -9.06 9.64
CA LYS A 91 10.71 -9.59 10.99
C LYS A 91 9.46 -9.66 11.86
N TRP A 92 8.34 -9.15 11.36
CA TRP A 92 7.08 -9.13 12.08
C TRP A 92 6.48 -10.52 12.20
N GLN A 93 5.76 -10.72 13.30
CA GLN A 93 4.91 -11.88 13.47
C GLN A 93 3.46 -11.47 13.24
N PHE A 94 2.75 -12.25 12.45
CA PHE A 94 1.34 -12.04 12.19
C PHE A 94 0.52 -13.09 12.93
N LYS A 95 -0.75 -12.80 13.19
CA LYS A 95 -1.64 -13.79 13.78
C LYS A 95 -1.76 -14.99 12.84
N PRO A 96 -1.50 -16.23 13.32
CA PRO A 96 -1.72 -17.42 12.52
C PRO A 96 -3.19 -17.50 12.11
N THR A 97 -3.44 -17.97 10.89
CA THR A 97 -4.80 -18.17 10.37
C THR A 97 -5.01 -19.67 10.18
N PRO A 98 -5.56 -20.36 11.21
CA PRO A 98 -5.73 -21.80 11.17
C PRO A 98 -6.80 -22.27 10.17
N ASP A 99 -7.70 -21.39 9.73
CA ASP A 99 -8.90 -21.77 8.98
C ASP A 99 -8.68 -22.21 7.52
N ASP A 100 -7.55 -21.88 6.87
CA ASP A 100 -7.43 -22.13 5.43
C ASP A 100 -6.25 -23.02 5.02
N GLY A 101 -5.27 -23.26 5.92
CA GLY A 101 -3.99 -23.92 5.58
C GLY A 101 -3.21 -23.23 4.44
N GLY A 102 -3.77 -22.14 3.90
CA GLY A 102 -3.36 -21.44 2.71
C GLY A 102 -2.52 -20.23 3.04
N VAL A 103 -1.72 -19.84 2.06
CA VAL A 103 -0.88 -18.66 2.18
C VAL A 103 -1.72 -17.42 1.93
N VAL A 104 -1.90 -16.59 2.96
CA VAL A 104 -2.76 -15.39 2.90
C VAL A 104 -1.93 -14.16 2.58
N TRP A 105 -2.43 -13.30 1.69
CA TRP A 105 -1.86 -11.99 1.43
C TRP A 105 -2.51 -10.93 2.32
N ARG A 106 -1.69 -10.09 2.96
CA ARG A 106 -2.15 -8.98 3.82
C ARG A 106 -1.52 -7.67 3.38
N GLU A 107 -2.29 -6.60 3.48
CA GLU A 107 -1.82 -5.25 3.20
C GLU A 107 -1.49 -4.55 4.52
N VAL A 108 -0.32 -3.92 4.56
CA VAL A 108 0.29 -3.35 5.75
C VAL A 108 0.72 -1.92 5.44
N PRO A 109 -0.02 -0.91 5.93
CA PRO A 109 0.40 0.47 5.82
C PRO A 109 1.45 0.78 6.90
N VAL A 110 2.63 1.23 6.49
CA VAL A 110 3.68 1.75 7.38
C VAL A 110 3.77 3.26 7.20
N ARG A 111 3.42 4.03 8.22
CA ARG A 111 3.42 5.49 8.18
C ARG A 111 4.69 6.05 8.81
N PHE A 112 5.46 6.80 8.04
CA PHE A 112 6.59 7.61 8.53
C PHE A 112 6.15 9.06 8.65
N ALA A 113 6.04 9.54 9.89
CA ALA A 113 5.72 10.93 10.17
C ALA A 113 6.70 11.49 11.21
N ILE A 114 7.19 12.71 10.96
CA ILE A 114 8.02 13.45 11.89
C ILE A 114 7.05 14.35 12.65
N ARG A 115 6.95 14.15 13.97
CA ARG A 115 6.25 15.12 14.82
C ARG A 115 7.16 16.35 14.94
N ALA A 116 6.73 17.47 14.35
CA ALA A 116 7.29 18.76 14.70
C ALA A 116 6.94 19.05 16.17
N TYR A 117 7.93 19.51 16.95
CA TYR A 117 7.78 19.92 18.34
C TYR A 117 7.64 21.44 18.41
#